data_AF-A0A9Q0DNY3-F1
#
_entry.id   AF-A0A9Q0DNY3-F1
#
_cell.length_a   1.000
_cell.length_b   1.000
_cell.length_c   1.000
_cell.angle_alpha   90.00
_cell.angle_beta   90.00
_cell.angle_gamma   90.00
#
_symmetry.space_group_name_H-M   'P 1'
#
loop_
_entity.id
_entity.type
_entity.pdbx_description
1 polymer ?
#
loop_
_entity_poly.entity_id
_entity_poly.type
_entity_poly.pdbx_seq_one_letter_code
_entity_poly.pdbx_strand_id
1 'polypeptide(L)'
;MFQAGKAATIAKEMVRYNLSVLGLGETRWTPSGEVKLPSGQSVIYSGHEEDGANHTEGVAIMMTKETRKALIAWEPISSRLITASFRTNNRRVKAHIIQCYAPTNDAVDDVKARLYDSLNYLLSLRLEEGMRATRK
;
A
#
# COMPACT_ATOMS: atom_id res chain seq x y z
N MET A 1 0.08 12.90 -3.99
CA MET A 1 -0.04 13.26 -2.56
C MET A 1 0.96 14.32 -2.10
N PHE A 2 2.11 14.48 -2.78
CA PHE A 2 3.18 15.44 -2.45
C PHE A 2 2.76 16.92 -2.27
N GLN A 3 1.72 17.39 -2.96
CA GLN A 3 1.24 18.77 -2.80
C GLN A 3 0.47 18.96 -1.48
N ALA A 4 0.70 20.08 -0.81
CA ALA A 4 0.04 20.45 0.45
C ALA A 4 -1.49 20.38 0.32
N GLY A 5 -2.15 19.84 1.35
CA GLY A 5 -3.61 19.75 1.44
C GLY A 5 -4.26 18.58 0.69
N LYS A 6 -3.61 17.96 -0.32
CA LYS A 6 -4.20 16.81 -1.06
C LYS A 6 -4.55 15.64 -0.15
N ALA A 7 -3.67 15.33 0.80
CA ALA A 7 -3.89 14.25 1.77
C ALA A 7 -5.15 14.47 2.62
N ALA A 8 -5.40 15.72 3.02
CA ALA A 8 -6.58 16.08 3.80
C ALA A 8 -7.87 15.95 2.96
N THR A 9 -7.83 16.34 1.68
CA THR A 9 -8.98 16.16 0.78
C THR A 9 -9.30 14.68 0.58
N ILE A 10 -8.29 13.84 0.35
CA ILE A 10 -8.50 12.39 0.21
C ILE A 10 -9.04 11.77 1.51
N ALA A 11 -8.53 12.21 2.66
CA ALA A 11 -9.03 11.75 3.95
C ALA A 11 -10.52 12.12 4.17
N LYS A 12 -10.95 13.30 3.71
CA LYS A 12 -12.37 13.70 3.73
C LYS A 12 -13.23 12.80 2.85
N GLU A 13 -12.78 12.48 1.63
CA GLU A 13 -13.50 11.57 0.74
C GLU A 13 -13.55 10.15 1.31
N MET A 14 -12.46 9.66 1.90
CA MET A 14 -12.43 8.36 2.59
C MET A 14 -13.51 8.27 3.67
N VAL A 15 -13.69 9.33 4.47
CA VAL A 15 -14.75 9.41 5.48
C VAL A 15 -16.13 9.50 4.81
N ARG A 16 -16.28 10.33 3.78
CA ARG A 16 -17.54 10.51 3.04
C ARG A 16 -18.07 9.20 2.45
N TYR A 17 -17.18 8.38 1.90
CA TYR A 17 -17.52 7.06 1.34
C TYR A 17 -17.52 5.93 2.39
N ASN A 18 -17.31 6.25 3.68
CA ASN A 18 -17.25 5.29 4.78
C ASN A 18 -16.24 4.15 4.54
N LEU A 19 -15.08 4.48 3.96
CA LEU A 19 -14.02 3.51 3.67
C LEU A 19 -13.13 3.33 4.91
N SER A 20 -12.79 2.07 5.22
CA SER A 20 -11.87 1.72 6.31
C SER A 20 -10.41 1.64 5.83
N VAL A 21 -10.22 1.27 4.57
CA VAL A 21 -8.94 1.21 3.86
C VAL A 21 -9.13 1.83 2.48
N LEU A 22 -8.15 2.60 2.02
CA LEU A 22 -8.10 3.19 0.68
C LEU A 22 -6.70 3.02 0.08
N GLY A 23 -6.62 2.32 -1.05
CA GLY A 23 -5.40 2.23 -1.85
C GLY A 23 -5.24 3.45 -2.76
N LEU A 24 -4.01 3.95 -2.87
CA LEU A 24 -3.66 5.13 -3.67
C LEU A 24 -2.49 4.79 -4.59
N GLY A 25 -2.55 5.27 -5.83
CA GLY A 25 -1.41 5.34 -6.75
C GLY A 25 -0.97 6.79 -6.97
N GLU A 26 0.17 6.98 -7.64
CA GLU A 26 0.71 8.30 -7.99
C GLU A 26 0.84 9.23 -6.76
N THR A 27 1.29 8.67 -5.63
CA THR A 27 1.44 9.44 -4.39
C THR A 27 2.61 10.41 -4.48
N ARG A 28 3.66 10.03 -5.21
CA ARG A 28 4.88 10.81 -5.45
C ARG A 28 5.62 11.21 -4.17
N TRP A 29 5.45 10.43 -3.12
CA TRP A 29 6.18 10.58 -1.87
C TRP A 29 7.45 9.74 -1.91
N THR A 30 8.54 10.28 -1.39
CA THR A 30 9.85 9.63 -1.28
C THR A 30 10.48 10.06 0.05
N PRO A 31 11.27 9.19 0.74
CA PRO A 31 11.36 7.73 0.54
C PRO A 31 10.08 7.02 1.00
N SER A 32 10.08 5.68 1.14
CA SER A 32 8.93 4.97 1.73
C SER A 32 8.76 5.30 3.23
N GLY A 33 7.54 5.20 3.76
CA GLY A 33 7.32 5.50 5.18
C GLY A 33 5.88 5.37 5.66
N GLU A 34 5.66 5.86 6.89
CA GLU A 34 4.33 6.01 7.49
C GLU A 34 4.14 7.45 7.99
N VAL A 35 2.96 8.01 7.75
CA VAL A 35 2.56 9.31 8.30
C VAL A 35 1.16 9.24 8.90
N LYS A 36 0.96 9.95 10.01
CA LYS A 36 -0.36 10.16 10.60
C LYS A 36 -0.87 11.55 10.25
N LEU A 37 -2.05 11.62 9.66
CA LEU A 37 -2.68 12.88 9.30
C LEU A 37 -3.28 13.56 10.56
N PRO A 38 -3.38 14.91 10.58
CA PRO A 38 -4.06 15.63 11.66
C PRO A 38 -5.51 15.19 11.89
N SER A 39 -6.18 14.72 10.83
CA SER A 39 -7.54 14.18 10.88
C SER A 39 -7.65 12.78 11.52
N GLY A 40 -6.52 12.13 11.82
CA GLY A 40 -6.44 10.88 12.58
C GLY A 40 -6.19 9.61 11.75
N GLN A 41 -6.36 9.66 10.43
CA GLN A 41 -6.00 8.58 9.51
C GLN A 41 -4.48 8.37 9.46
N SER A 42 -4.06 7.12 9.26
CA SER A 42 -2.66 6.77 8.95
C SER A 42 -2.52 6.48 7.47
N VAL A 43 -1.35 6.81 6.92
CA VAL A 43 -0.98 6.49 5.54
C VAL A 43 0.38 5.80 5.57
N ILE A 44 0.43 4.54 5.14
CA ILE A 44 1.68 3.86 4.81
C ILE A 44 1.91 4.01 3.30
N TYR A 45 3.14 4.23 2.88
CA TYR A 45 3.45 4.53 1.50
C TYR A 45 4.79 3.97 1.08
N SER A 46 4.88 3.65 -0.22
CA SER A 46 6.12 3.29 -0.88
C SER A 46 6.42 4.24 -2.02
N GLY A 47 7.69 4.60 -2.15
CA GLY A 47 8.23 5.48 -3.17
C GLY A 47 9.64 5.07 -3.55
N HIS A 48 10.31 5.88 -4.37
CA HIS A 48 11.73 5.69 -4.66
C HIS A 48 12.58 5.88 -3.40
N GLU A 49 13.55 4.99 -3.19
CA GLU A 49 14.42 4.99 -2.01
C GLU A 49 15.71 5.80 -2.20
N GLU A 50 16.08 6.13 -3.45
CA GLU A 50 17.30 6.89 -3.70
C GLU A 50 17.19 8.33 -3.20
N ASP A 51 18.26 8.83 -2.58
CA ASP A 51 18.33 10.23 -2.16
C ASP A 51 18.25 11.16 -3.39
N GLY A 52 17.44 12.20 -3.29
CA GLY A 52 17.16 13.11 -4.41
C GLY A 52 16.36 12.48 -5.57
N ALA A 53 15.75 11.31 -5.39
CA ALA A 53 14.93 10.68 -6.42
C ALA A 53 13.77 11.59 -6.88
N ASN A 54 13.43 11.49 -8.17
CA ASN A 54 12.31 12.22 -8.74
C ASN A 54 10.99 11.83 -8.05
N HIS A 55 10.19 12.82 -7.67
CA HIS A 55 8.84 12.64 -7.12
C HIS A 55 7.85 12.13 -8.18
N THR A 56 8.02 10.88 -8.60
CA THR A 56 7.22 10.15 -9.58
C THR A 56 6.72 8.86 -8.95
N GLU A 57 5.72 8.23 -9.58
CA GLU A 57 5.17 6.96 -9.10
C GLU A 57 4.62 7.07 -7.68
N GLY A 58 4.85 6.04 -6.86
CA GLY A 58 4.45 6.00 -5.47
C GLY A 58 3.08 5.38 -5.29
N VAL A 59 2.98 4.51 -4.29
CA VAL A 59 1.74 3.87 -3.87
C VAL A 59 1.54 4.07 -2.37
N ALA A 60 0.29 4.06 -1.91
CA ALA A 60 0.00 4.15 -0.49
C ALA A 60 -1.27 3.41 -0.11
N ILE A 61 -1.38 3.09 1.17
CA ILE A 61 -2.60 2.61 1.80
C ILE A 61 -2.94 3.58 2.93
N MET A 62 -4.05 4.28 2.76
CA MET A 62 -4.65 5.12 3.79
C MET A 62 -5.65 4.29 4.60
N MET A 63 -5.65 4.45 5.91
CA MET A 63 -6.48 3.67 6.83
C MET A 63 -7.02 4.53 7.98
N THR A 64 -8.20 4.17 8.50
CA THR A 64 -8.75 4.82 9.69
C THR A 64 -7.91 4.50 10.93
N LYS A 65 -8.16 5.23 12.02
CA LYS A 65 -7.51 4.99 13.32
C LYS A 65 -7.78 3.57 13.82
N GLU A 66 -8.97 3.04 13.59
CA GLU A 66 -9.39 1.70 13.99
C GLU A 66 -8.67 0.64 13.16
N THR A 67 -8.64 0.80 11.85
CA THR A 67 -7.95 -0.12 10.94
C THR A 67 -6.44 -0.11 11.16
N ARG A 68 -5.84 1.03 11.53
CA ARG A 68 -4.43 1.09 11.90
C ARG A 68 -4.07 0.22 13.10
N LYS A 69 -4.98 0.05 14.07
CA LYS A 69 -4.77 -0.86 15.21
C LYS A 69 -4.82 -2.35 14.81
N ALA A 70 -5.49 -2.63 13.70
CA ALA A 70 -5.58 -3.96 13.12
C ALA A 70 -4.36 -4.30 12.25
N LEU A 71 -3.62 -3.31 11.74
CA LEU A 71 -2.40 -3.51 10.95
C LEU A 71 -1.38 -4.36 11.75
N ILE A 72 -0.93 -5.46 11.16
CA ILE A 72 0.05 -6.39 11.71
C ILE A 72 1.45 -5.98 11.23
N ALA A 73 1.60 -5.89 9.91
CA ALA A 73 2.85 -5.57 9.24
C ALA A 73 2.55 -5.02 7.84
N TRP A 74 3.48 -4.21 7.33
CA TRP A 74 3.49 -3.74 5.96
C TRP A 74 4.92 -3.70 5.43
N GLU A 75 5.06 -3.74 4.11
CA GLU A 75 6.37 -3.76 3.45
C GLU A 75 6.29 -2.98 2.12
N PRO A 76 7.19 -1.99 1.91
CA PRO A 76 7.40 -1.37 0.61
C PRO A 76 8.22 -2.31 -0.28
N ILE A 77 7.65 -2.75 -1.40
CA ILE A 77 8.29 -3.74 -2.30
C ILE A 77 8.98 -3.04 -3.46
N SER A 78 8.35 -1.99 -3.99
CA SER A 78 8.94 -1.04 -4.92
C SER A 78 8.12 0.26 -4.86
N SER A 79 8.61 1.32 -5.49
CA SER A 79 7.87 2.57 -5.72
C SER A 79 6.44 2.37 -6.28
N ARG A 80 6.15 1.21 -6.89
CA ARG A 80 4.86 0.85 -7.49
C ARG A 80 4.09 -0.24 -6.74
N LEU A 81 4.62 -0.77 -5.65
CA LEU A 81 4.05 -1.94 -4.98
C LEU A 81 4.28 -1.90 -3.46
N ILE A 82 3.18 -1.96 -2.71
CA ILE A 82 3.19 -2.05 -1.24
C ILE A 82 2.23 -3.15 -0.79
N THR A 83 2.64 -3.92 0.20
CA THR A 83 1.80 -4.96 0.82
C THR A 83 1.56 -4.63 2.30
N ALA A 84 0.35 -4.93 2.79
CA ALA A 84 -0.02 -4.78 4.19
C ALA A 84 -0.88 -5.95 4.64
N SER A 85 -0.76 -6.33 5.91
CA SER A 85 -1.53 -7.40 6.53
C SER A 85 -2.26 -6.89 7.76
N PHE A 86 -3.51 -7.31 7.94
CA PHE A 86 -4.40 -6.83 8.99
C PHE A 86 -5.03 -8.00 9.73
N ARG A 87 -5.20 -7.84 11.04
CA ARG A 87 -6.10 -8.69 11.82
C ARG A 87 -7.53 -8.39 11.42
N THR A 88 -8.34 -9.44 11.27
CA THR A 88 -9.79 -9.28 11.14
C THR A 88 -10.46 -9.57 12.48
N ASN A 89 -11.77 -9.35 12.56
CA ASN A 89 -12.56 -9.73 13.73
C ASN A 89 -12.55 -11.25 13.96
N ASN A 90 -12.36 -12.04 12.90
CA ASN A 90 -12.12 -13.46 13.02
C ASN A 90 -10.62 -13.69 13.28
N ARG A 91 -10.26 -14.09 14.50
CA ARG A 91 -8.85 -14.33 14.90
C ARG A 91 -8.14 -15.38 14.04
N ARG A 92 -8.87 -16.22 13.31
CA ARG A 92 -8.32 -17.24 12.39
C ARG A 92 -8.07 -16.69 10.98
N VAL A 93 -8.58 -15.50 10.66
CA VAL A 93 -8.48 -14.89 9.32
C VAL A 93 -7.67 -13.59 9.40
N LYS A 94 -6.64 -13.51 8.57
CA LYS A 94 -5.89 -12.28 8.30
C LYS A 94 -6.30 -11.75 6.93
N ALA A 95 -6.39 -10.43 6.80
CA ALA A 95 -6.60 -9.78 5.51
C ALA A 95 -5.24 -9.30 4.99
N HIS A 96 -4.91 -9.65 3.75
CA HIS A 96 -3.72 -9.18 3.05
C HIS A 96 -4.16 -8.24 1.92
N ILE A 97 -3.57 -7.06 1.87
CA ILE A 97 -3.86 -6.03 0.88
C ILE A 97 -2.56 -5.74 0.15
N ILE A 98 -2.60 -5.85 -1.17
CA ILE A 98 -1.52 -5.47 -2.07
C ILE A 98 -2.02 -4.29 -2.88
N GLN A 99 -1.39 -3.14 -2.72
CA GLN A 99 -1.66 -1.95 -3.54
C GLN A 99 -0.56 -1.83 -4.57
N CYS A 100 -0.95 -1.80 -5.84
CA CYS A 100 -0.04 -1.67 -6.96
C CYS A 100 -0.46 -0.54 -7.90
N TYR A 101 0.50 0.01 -8.63
CA TYR A 101 0.25 0.93 -9.73
C TYR A 101 1.05 0.51 -10.97
N ALA A 102 0.35 -0.08 -11.94
CA ALA A 102 0.95 -0.61 -13.15
C ALA A 102 1.64 0.48 -13.99
N PRO A 103 2.77 0.17 -14.65
CA PRO A 103 3.32 1.01 -15.70
C PRO A 103 2.33 1.24 -16.83
N THR A 104 2.51 2.30 -17.59
CA THR A 104 1.72 2.57 -18.80
C THR A 104 2.07 1.57 -19.91
N ASN A 105 1.21 1.49 -20.94
CA ASN A 105 1.47 0.62 -22.10
C ASN A 105 2.76 0.99 -22.84
N ASP A 106 3.14 2.27 -22.82
CA ASP A 106 4.36 2.77 -23.46
C ASP A 106 5.63 2.53 -22.64
N ALA A 107 5.51 2.01 -21.40
CA ALA A 107 6.66 1.64 -20.60
C ALA A 107 7.44 0.51 -21.27
N VAL A 108 8.76 0.56 -21.17
CA VAL A 108 9.65 -0.52 -21.62
C VAL A 108 9.30 -1.84 -20.91
N ASP A 109 9.41 -2.94 -21.65
CA ASP A 109 8.91 -4.25 -21.20
C ASP A 109 9.62 -4.73 -19.92
N ASP A 110 10.90 -4.40 -19.73
CA ASP A 110 11.63 -4.72 -18.49
C ASP A 110 11.03 -4.07 -17.24
N VAL A 111 10.43 -2.89 -17.37
CA VAL A 111 9.75 -2.22 -16.24
C VAL A 111 8.42 -2.92 -15.94
N LYS A 112 7.69 -3.35 -16.98
CA LYS A 112 6.47 -4.13 -16.82
C LYS A 112 6.78 -5.49 -16.19
N ALA A 113 7.75 -6.22 -16.72
CA ALA A 113 8.18 -7.53 -16.25
C ALA A 113 8.57 -7.47 -14.77
N ARG A 114 9.43 -6.52 -14.37
CA ARG A 114 9.84 -6.34 -12.97
C ARG A 114 8.66 -6.16 -12.01
N LEU A 115 7.63 -5.40 -12.40
CA LEU A 115 6.44 -5.26 -11.55
C LEU A 115 5.69 -6.59 -11.45
N TYR A 116 5.41 -7.24 -12.59
CA TYR A 116 4.63 -8.48 -12.60
C TYR A 116 5.34 -9.63 -11.90
N ASP A 117 6.66 -9.74 -12.03
CA ASP A 117 7.47 -10.74 -11.32
C ASP A 117 7.39 -10.52 -9.80
N SER A 118 7.55 -9.27 -9.36
CA SER A 118 7.44 -8.90 -7.94
C SER A 118 6.04 -9.17 -7.39
N LEU A 119 4.99 -8.86 -8.17
CA LEU A 119 3.60 -9.13 -7.80
C LEU A 119 3.32 -10.63 -7.70
N ASN A 120 3.79 -11.41 -8.68
CA ASN A 120 3.62 -12.87 -8.69
C ASN A 120 4.32 -13.52 -7.50
N TYR A 121 5.53 -13.07 -7.17
CA TYR A 121 6.27 -13.52 -5.99
C TYR A 121 5.53 -13.21 -4.68
N LEU A 122 4.95 -12.02 -4.54
CA LEU A 122 4.14 -11.70 -3.36
C LEU A 122 2.90 -12.58 -3.26
N LEU A 123 2.22 -12.81 -4.38
CA LEU A 123 1.02 -13.65 -4.40
C LEU A 123 1.34 -15.09 -4.00
N SER A 124 2.44 -15.67 -4.51
CA SER A 124 2.85 -17.02 -4.12
C SER A 124 3.17 -17.10 -2.64
N LEU A 125 3.91 -16.14 -2.09
CA LEU A 125 4.24 -16.07 -0.67
C LEU A 125 2.99 -16.05 0.22
N ARG A 126 1.98 -15.24 -0.14
CA ARG A 126 0.73 -15.14 0.64
C ARG A 126 -0.15 -16.38 0.52
N LEU A 127 -0.18 -17.03 -0.64
CA LEU A 127 -0.89 -18.30 -0.83
C LEU A 127 -0.26 -19.41 0.03
N GLU A 128 1.06 -19.47 0.10
CA GLU A 128 1.77 -20.44 0.95
C GLU A 128 1.51 -20.21 2.45
N GLU A 129 1.51 -18.96 2.91
CA GLU A 129 1.14 -18.60 4.28
C GLU A 129 -0.28 -19.09 4.63
N GLY A 130 -1.24 -18.90 3.72
CA GLY A 130 -2.61 -19.36 3.86
C GLY A 130 -2.72 -20.89 3.96
N MET A 131 -2.02 -21.62 3.10
CA MET A 131 -1.99 -23.09 3.11
C MET A 131 -1.38 -23.68 4.39
N ARG A 132 -0.32 -23.06 4.93
CA ARG A 132 0.30 -23.49 6.20
C ARG A 132 -0.64 -23.26 7.39
N ALA A 133 -1.44 -22.19 7.36
CA ALA A 133 -2.38 -21.87 8.43
C ALA A 133 -3.57 -22.84 8.51
N THR A 134 -3.92 -23.53 7.42
CA THR A 134 -5.05 -24.48 7.39
C THR A 134 -4.69 -25.91 7.81
N ARG A 135 -3.40 -26.24 7.92
CA ARG A 135 -2.90 -27.59 8.29
C ARG A 135 -2.66 -27.78 9.79
N LYS A 136 -3.02 -26.80 10.63
CA LYS A 136 -2.96 -26.87 12.10
C LYS A 136 -4.36 -26.84 12.68
#